data_AF-A0A7S2D018-F1
#
_entry.id   AF-A0A7S2D018-F1
#
_cell.length_a   1.000
_cell.length_b   1.000
_cell.length_c   1.000
_cell.angle_alpha   90.00
_cell.angle_beta   90.00
_cell.angle_gamma   90.00
#
_symmetry.space_group_name_H-M   'P 1'
#
loop_
_entity.id
_entity.type
_entity.pdbx_description
1 polymer ?
#
loop_
_entity_poly.entity_id
_entity_poly.type
_entity_poly.pdbx_seq_one_letter_code
_entity_poly.pdbx_strand_id
1 'polypeptide(L)'
;VVGVNFAKSPQGENINYVIPAWRVDQIVRKHLHDQPKKPTFGRWQRIHVQVPQPELTAIEANDALYALSGGCDRGIYVARVGERSFFRKARPPMPDGSFLMAVNGRQLDGFGMGLNPAYAADRVSFPDL
;
A
#
# COMPACT_ATOMS: atom_id res chain seq x y z
N VAL A 1 -2.42 -18.77 -0.93
CA VAL A 1 -1.24 -18.25 -0.21
C VAL A 1 -1.51 -16.80 0.12
N VAL A 2 -1.51 -16.40 1.39
CA VAL A 2 -1.86 -15.03 1.83
C VAL A 2 -0.63 -14.10 1.90
N GLY A 3 0.57 -14.67 2.02
CA GLY A 3 1.82 -13.93 2.03
C GLY A 3 3.03 -14.86 2.19
N VAL A 4 4.22 -14.26 2.27
CA VAL A 4 5.49 -14.95 2.51
C VAL A 4 6.03 -14.51 3.86
N ASN A 5 6.30 -15.47 4.74
CA ASN A 5 6.91 -15.20 6.04
C ASN A 5 8.31 -14.63 5.85
N PHE A 6 8.60 -13.54 6.56
CA PHE A 6 9.91 -12.90 6.59
C PHE A 6 10.46 -12.98 8.01
N ALA A 7 11.52 -13.76 8.19
CA ALA A 7 12.20 -13.87 9.48
C ALA A 7 13.10 -12.64 9.68
N LYS A 8 12.85 -11.87 10.76
CA LYS A 8 13.71 -10.77 11.19
C LYS A 8 14.32 -11.13 12.54
N SER A 9 15.61 -11.51 12.51
CA SER A 9 16.47 -11.85 13.66
C SER A 9 15.99 -13.00 14.57
N PRO A 10 16.79 -14.06 14.77
CA PRO A 10 16.40 -15.21 15.59
C PRO A 10 16.42 -14.98 17.11
N GLN A 11 16.77 -13.79 17.59
CA GLN A 11 17.12 -13.53 19.00
C GLN A 11 16.15 -12.61 19.76
N GLY A 12 15.17 -11.99 19.09
CA GLY A 12 14.30 -11.00 19.72
C GLY A 12 12.87 -11.15 19.28
N GLU A 13 12.03 -11.59 20.23
CA GLU A 13 10.56 -11.69 20.20
C GLU A 13 9.96 -12.42 18.99
N ASN A 14 8.92 -13.21 19.23
CA ASN A 14 8.26 -14.03 18.21
C ASN A 14 7.35 -13.18 17.29
N ILE A 15 7.90 -12.10 16.74
CA ILE A 15 7.23 -11.17 15.83
C ILE A 15 7.46 -11.69 14.41
N ASN A 16 6.52 -12.50 13.93
CA ASN A 16 6.52 -12.98 12.56
C ASN A 16 5.99 -11.86 11.64
N TYR A 17 6.84 -11.37 10.74
CA TYR A 17 6.44 -10.44 9.69
C TYR A 17 5.98 -11.22 8.46
N VAL A 18 4.90 -10.78 7.83
CA VAL A 18 4.40 -11.35 6.58
C VAL A 18 4.47 -10.29 5.49
N ILE A 19 5.07 -10.63 4.36
CA ILE A 19 4.95 -9.82 3.15
C ILE A 19 3.65 -10.24 2.45
N PRO A 20 2.69 -9.32 2.23
CA PRO A 20 1.43 -9.64 1.58
C PRO A 20 1.62 -10.28 0.20
N ALA A 21 0.79 -11.27 -0.15
CA ALA A 21 0.91 -12.00 -1.41
C ALA A 21 0.83 -11.07 -2.64
N TRP A 22 -0.02 -10.05 -2.62
CA TRP A 22 -0.12 -9.08 -3.73
C TRP A 22 1.18 -8.30 -3.93
N ARG A 23 1.93 -8.00 -2.85
CA ARG A 23 3.22 -7.31 -2.92
C ARG A 23 4.29 -8.24 -3.49
N VAL A 24 4.25 -9.53 -3.14
CA VAL A 24 5.10 -10.55 -3.75
C VAL A 24 4.79 -10.67 -5.25
N ASP A 25 3.51 -10.72 -5.63
CA ASP A 25 3.09 -10.78 -7.03
C ASP A 25 3.57 -9.56 -7.82
N GLN A 26 3.48 -8.36 -7.27
CA GLN A 26 4.02 -7.16 -7.91
C GLN A 26 5.53 -7.25 -8.13
N ILE A 27 6.28 -7.73 -7.14
CA ILE A 27 7.74 -7.90 -7.23
C ILE A 27 8.09 -8.94 -8.30
N VAL A 28 7.42 -10.09 -8.28
CA VAL A 28 7.65 -11.19 -9.23
C VAL A 28 7.28 -10.75 -10.65
N ARG A 29 6.11 -10.13 -10.86
CA ARG A 29 5.69 -9.62 -12.17
C ARG A 29 6.65 -8.58 -12.70
N LYS A 30 7.12 -7.64 -11.86
CA LYS A 30 8.11 -6.65 -12.27
C LYS A 30 9.45 -7.30 -12.63
N HIS A 31 9.91 -8.28 -11.85
CA HIS A 31 11.12 -9.03 -12.15
C HIS A 31 11.01 -9.78 -13.49
N LEU A 32 9.91 -10.48 -13.72
CA LEU A 32 9.68 -11.22 -14.97
C LEU A 32 9.47 -10.30 -16.17
N HIS A 33 8.92 -9.10 -15.97
CA HIS A 33 8.84 -8.09 -17.01
C HIS A 33 10.23 -7.56 -17.40
N ASP A 34 11.05 -7.21 -16.41
CA ASP A 34 12.36 -6.58 -16.63
C ASP A 34 13.44 -7.61 -17.04
N GLN A 35 13.29 -8.88 -16.64
CA GLN A 35 14.15 -10.02 -17.01
C GLN A 35 13.32 -11.25 -17.42
N PRO A 36 12.68 -11.23 -18.62
CA PRO A 36 11.76 -12.29 -19.04
C PRO A 36 12.45 -13.62 -19.37
N LYS A 37 13.77 -13.64 -19.52
CA LYS A 37 14.53 -14.82 -19.91
C LYS A 37 15.58 -15.16 -18.86
N LYS A 38 15.70 -16.45 -18.55
CA LYS A 38 16.83 -16.98 -17.79
C LYS A 38 18.14 -16.61 -18.51
N PRO A 39 19.10 -15.99 -17.83
CA PRO A 39 20.38 -15.63 -18.42
C PRO A 39 21.10 -16.86 -18.96
N THR A 40 21.64 -16.76 -20.17
CA THR A 40 22.37 -17.85 -20.87
C THR A 40 23.55 -18.40 -20.06
N PHE A 41 24.12 -17.57 -19.18
CA PHE A 41 25.26 -17.91 -18.31
C PHE A 41 24.87 -18.18 -16.84
N GLY A 42 23.58 -18.41 -16.57
CA GLY A 42 23.06 -18.81 -15.25
C GLY A 42 23.08 -17.74 -14.15
N ARG A 43 23.62 -16.53 -14.41
CA ARG A 43 23.66 -15.43 -13.44
C ARG A 43 22.60 -14.37 -13.75
N TRP A 44 21.58 -14.29 -12.89
CA TRP A 44 20.59 -13.22 -12.95
C TRP A 44 21.23 -11.86 -12.69
N GLN A 45 20.84 -10.84 -13.45
CA GLN A 45 21.24 -9.49 -13.11
C GLN A 45 20.49 -9.06 -11.85
N ARG A 46 21.20 -8.48 -10.88
CA ARG A 46 20.55 -7.87 -9.72
C ARG A 46 19.87 -6.59 -10.19
N ILE A 47 18.54 -6.61 -10.20
CA ILE A 47 17.74 -5.43 -10.49
C ILE A 47 17.04 -5.00 -9.20
N HIS A 48 17.14 -3.71 -8.91
CA HIS A 48 16.34 -3.11 -7.85
C HIS A 48 14.91 -2.96 -8.31
N VAL A 49 14.01 -3.74 -7.69
CA VAL A 49 12.57 -3.60 -7.90
C VAL A 49 12.10 -2.39 -7.10
N GLN A 50 11.74 -1.31 -7.81
CA GLN A 50 11.08 -0.16 -7.19
C GLN A 50 9.57 -0.37 -7.21
N VAL A 51 8.96 -0.38 -6.03
CA VAL A 51 7.50 -0.35 -5.87
C VAL A 51 7.07 1.11 -5.76
N PRO A 52 6.11 1.59 -6.56
CA PRO A 52 5.60 2.94 -6.47
C PRO A 52 5.13 3.26 -5.05
N GLN A 53 5.54 4.41 -4.53
CA GLN A 53 5.14 4.83 -3.19
C GLN A 53 3.94 5.78 -3.27
N PRO A 54 3.02 5.70 -2.29
CA PRO A 54 1.89 6.62 -2.23
C PRO A 54 2.33 8.05 -1.94
N GLU A 55 3.46 8.28 -1.26
CA GLU A 55 4.03 9.60 -0.95
C GLU A 55 2.97 10.61 -0.47
N LEU A 56 2.14 10.19 0.50
CA LEU A 56 1.07 11.00 1.06
C LEU A 56 1.48 11.55 2.43
N THR A 57 1.18 12.82 2.68
CA THR A 57 1.10 13.36 4.04
C THR A 57 -0.34 13.22 4.50
N ALA A 58 -0.59 12.19 5.31
CA ALA A 58 -1.92 11.85 5.78
C ALA A 58 -2.04 12.08 7.29
N ILE A 59 -3.20 12.54 7.71
CA ILE A 59 -3.55 12.84 9.10
C ILE A 59 -4.76 11.98 9.45
N GLU A 60 -4.73 11.36 10.63
CA GLU A 60 -5.89 10.68 11.17
C GLU A 60 -7.09 11.64 11.16
N ALA A 61 -8.19 11.21 10.55
CA ALA A 61 -9.39 12.01 10.47
C ALA A 61 -10.26 11.85 11.72
N ASN A 62 -10.83 12.96 12.17
CA ASN A 62 -11.76 13.04 13.27
C ASN A 62 -13.03 13.79 12.85
N ASP A 63 -14.01 13.86 13.75
CA ASP A 63 -15.31 14.49 13.51
C ASP A 63 -15.19 15.95 13.02
N ALA A 64 -14.20 16.70 13.52
CA ALA A 64 -13.98 18.08 13.09
C ALA A 64 -13.52 18.17 11.63
N LEU A 65 -12.59 17.30 11.22
CA LEU A 65 -12.13 17.21 9.84
C LEU A 65 -13.25 16.75 8.89
N TYR A 66 -14.08 15.80 9.32
CA TYR A 66 -15.24 15.37 8.54
C TYR A 66 -16.28 16.47 8.39
N ALA A 67 -16.57 17.23 9.45
CA ALA A 67 -17.50 18.35 9.38
C ALA A 67 -17.06 19.44 8.39
N LEU A 68 -15.74 19.67 8.26
CA LEU A 68 -15.17 20.63 7.31
C LEU A 68 -15.19 20.12 5.85
N SER A 69 -15.30 18.81 5.64
CA SER A 69 -15.24 18.22 4.29
C SER A 69 -16.46 18.52 3.42
N GLY A 70 -17.60 18.89 4.03
CA GLY A 70 -18.86 19.10 3.32
C GLY A 70 -19.52 17.81 2.79
N GLY A 71 -19.07 16.62 3.20
CA GLY A 71 -19.73 15.37 2.81
C GLY A 71 -19.00 14.05 3.08
N CYS A 72 -17.73 14.06 3.52
CA CYS A 72 -17.01 12.86 3.94
C CYS A 72 -17.29 12.55 5.41
N ASP A 73 -17.57 11.27 5.71
CA ASP A 73 -17.89 10.76 7.05
C ASP A 73 -16.89 9.71 7.55
N ARG A 74 -15.86 9.40 6.75
CA ARG A 74 -14.89 8.33 6.99
C ARG A 74 -13.63 8.51 6.16
N GLY A 75 -12.64 7.66 6.41
CA GLY A 75 -11.39 7.62 5.67
C GLY A 75 -10.36 8.59 6.23
N ILE A 76 -9.12 8.46 5.76
CA ILE A 76 -8.01 9.29 6.23
C ILE A 76 -7.95 10.61 5.46
N TYR A 77 -7.58 11.70 6.15
CA TYR A 77 -7.39 12.99 5.50
C TYR A 77 -6.00 13.08 4.87
N VAL A 78 -5.94 13.36 3.57
CA VAL A 78 -4.70 13.50 2.80
C VAL A 78 -4.41 14.99 2.65
N ALA A 79 -3.60 15.53 3.56
CA ALA A 79 -3.23 16.94 3.54
C ALA A 79 -2.38 17.31 2.31
N ARG A 80 -1.52 16.40 1.86
CA ARG A 80 -0.66 16.62 0.68
C ARG A 80 -0.37 15.33 -0.09
N VAL A 81 -0.44 15.42 -1.41
CA VAL A 81 0.03 14.40 -2.34
C VAL A 81 1.42 14.79 -2.85
N GLY A 82 2.40 13.91 -2.64
CA GLY A 82 3.78 14.11 -3.09
C GLY A 82 3.92 14.19 -4.61
N GLU A 83 4.99 14.81 -5.08
CA GLU A 83 5.25 15.01 -6.52
C GLU A 83 5.48 13.71 -7.28
N ARG A 84 6.05 12.70 -6.63
CA ARG A 84 6.32 11.38 -7.21
C ARG A 84 5.23 10.37 -6.89
N SER A 85 4.20 10.77 -6.15
CA SER A 85 3.04 9.95 -5.84
C SER A 85 2.34 9.45 -7.11
N PHE A 86 1.99 8.17 -7.14
CA PHE A 86 1.14 7.64 -8.20
C PHE A 86 -0.27 8.24 -8.18
N PHE A 87 -0.74 8.76 -7.04
CA PHE A 87 -2.06 9.41 -6.93
C PHE A 87 -2.13 10.72 -7.71
N ARG A 88 -1.02 11.42 -7.88
CA ARG A 88 -0.95 12.66 -8.68
C ARG A 88 -1.06 12.38 -10.19
N LYS A 89 -0.77 11.14 -10.62
CA LYS A 89 -0.88 10.67 -12.01
C LYS A 89 -2.11 9.79 -12.25
N ALA A 90 -2.94 9.58 -11.21
CA ALA A 90 -4.18 8.83 -11.31
C ALA A 90 -5.18 9.55 -12.23
N ARG A 91 -6.23 8.84 -12.62
CA ARG A 91 -7.34 9.40 -13.42
C ARG A 91 -8.66 9.17 -12.68
N PRO A 92 -9.28 10.21 -12.09
CA PRO A 92 -8.76 11.58 -11.96
C PRO A 92 -7.56 11.66 -10.98
N PRO A 93 -6.68 12.67 -11.10
CA PRO A 93 -5.64 12.92 -10.11
C PRO A 93 -6.26 13.22 -8.74
N MET A 94 -5.63 12.70 -7.68
CA MET A 94 -6.05 13.03 -6.32
C MET A 94 -5.57 14.44 -5.96
N PRO A 95 -6.46 15.36 -5.55
CA PRO A 95 -6.05 16.67 -5.06
C PRO A 95 -5.51 16.60 -3.61
N ASP A 96 -4.69 17.57 -3.25
CA ASP A 96 -4.35 17.85 -1.85
C ASP A 96 -5.62 18.22 -1.07
N GLY A 97 -5.65 17.92 0.23
CA GLY A 97 -6.80 18.21 1.09
C GLY A 97 -8.03 17.34 0.82
N SER A 98 -7.82 16.12 0.34
CA SER A 98 -8.91 15.16 0.05
C SER A 98 -8.98 14.04 1.08
N PHE A 99 -10.10 13.31 1.11
CA PHE A 99 -10.23 12.11 1.92
C PHE A 99 -10.05 10.85 1.07
N LEU A 100 -9.18 9.95 1.52
CA LEU A 100 -9.13 8.60 0.99
C LEU A 100 -10.12 7.73 1.77
N MET A 101 -11.30 7.48 1.16
CA MET A 101 -12.40 6.79 1.82
C MET A 101 -12.40 5.27 1.59
N ALA A 102 -11.90 4.82 0.43
CA ALA A 102 -11.91 3.40 0.07
C ALA A 102 -10.79 3.04 -0.91
N VAL A 103 -10.33 1.79 -0.85
CA VAL A 103 -9.41 1.18 -1.82
C VAL A 103 -10.01 -0.14 -2.31
N ASN A 104 -10.09 -0.33 -3.62
CA ASN A 104 -10.68 -1.54 -4.23
C ASN A 104 -12.08 -1.89 -3.67
N GLY A 105 -12.90 -0.87 -3.39
CA GLY A 105 -14.24 -1.02 -2.80
C GLY A 105 -14.27 -1.30 -1.29
N ARG A 106 -13.10 -1.41 -0.64
CA ARG A 106 -12.99 -1.62 0.81
C ARG A 106 -12.90 -0.27 1.52
N GLN A 107 -13.82 -0.07 2.45
CA GLN A 107 -13.93 1.16 3.23
C GLN A 107 -12.75 1.30 4.20
N LEU A 108 -12.26 2.52 4.34
CA LEU A 108 -11.23 2.90 5.30
C LEU A 108 -11.85 3.58 6.52
N ASP A 109 -11.27 3.34 7.69
CA ASP A 109 -11.48 4.18 8.88
C ASP A 109 -10.64 5.47 8.85
N GLY A 110 -10.76 6.29 9.89
CA GLY A 110 -10.03 7.54 10.03
C GLY A 110 -8.51 7.39 10.09
N PHE A 111 -8.01 6.19 10.41
CA PHE A 111 -6.58 5.86 10.40
C PHE A 111 -6.08 5.40 9.02
N GLY A 112 -6.98 5.29 8.04
CA GLY A 112 -6.65 4.78 6.72
C GLY A 112 -6.47 3.26 6.71
N MET A 113 -7.16 2.54 7.61
CA MET A 113 -7.15 1.10 7.67
C MET A 113 -8.49 0.51 7.18
N GLY A 114 -8.42 -0.61 6.46
CA GLY A 114 -9.59 -1.31 5.95
C GLY A 114 -9.47 -2.83 6.11
N LEU A 115 -10.59 -3.54 5.92
CA LEU A 115 -10.61 -5.00 6.02
C LEU A 115 -10.25 -5.66 4.70
N ASN A 116 -9.28 -6.58 4.73
CA ASN A 116 -8.96 -7.48 3.62
C ASN A 116 -9.09 -8.93 4.09
N PRO A 117 -10.30 -9.52 4.07
CA PRO A 117 -10.54 -10.86 4.61
C PRO A 117 -9.79 -11.96 3.86
N ALA A 118 -9.34 -11.70 2.63
CA ALA A 118 -8.48 -12.61 1.88
C ALA A 118 -7.02 -12.62 2.37
N TYR A 119 -6.63 -11.67 3.22
CA TYR A 119 -5.27 -11.49 3.70
C TYR A 119 -5.16 -11.65 5.23
N ALA A 120 -5.96 -10.90 5.98
CA ALA A 120 -5.95 -10.91 7.44
C ALA A 120 -7.39 -10.73 7.97
N ALA A 121 -7.67 -11.29 9.16
CA ALA A 121 -8.92 -11.03 9.86
C ALA A 121 -9.00 -9.59 10.39
N ASP A 122 -7.84 -8.97 10.62
CA ASP A 122 -7.71 -7.60 11.11
C ASP A 122 -7.64 -6.57 9.98
N ARG A 123 -7.83 -5.31 10.37
CA ARG A 123 -7.67 -4.16 9.47
C ARG A 123 -6.20 -3.98 9.10
N VAL A 124 -5.96 -3.63 7.85
CA VAL A 124 -4.62 -3.35 7.32
C VAL A 124 -4.60 -1.95 6.73
N SER A 125 -3.41 -1.36 6.68
CA SER A 125 -3.23 -0.04 6.07
C SER A 125 -3.65 -0.06 4.61
N PHE A 126 -4.20 1.05 4.11
CA PHE A 126 -4.70 1.19 2.74
C PHE A 126 -3.71 0.77 1.62
N PRO A 127 -2.37 0.88 1.75
CA PRO A 127 -1.47 0.37 0.72
C PRO A 127 -1.47 -1.15 0.60
N ASP A 128 -2.02 -1.87 1.59
CA ASP A 128 -2.09 -3.33 1.63
C ASP A 128 -3.49 -3.90 1.30
N LEU A 129 -4.42 -3.05 0.81
CA LEU A 129 -5.77 -3.40 0.35
C LEU A 129 -5.89 -3.57 -1.17
#